data_AF-A0A382UTC4-F1
#
_entry.id   AF-A0A382UTC4-F1
#
_cell.length_a   1.000
_cell.length_b   1.000
_cell.length_c   1.000
_cell.angle_alpha   90.00
_cell.angle_beta   90.00
_cell.angle_gamma   90.00
#
_symmetry.space_group_name_H-M   'P 1'
#
loop_
_entity.id
_entity.type
_entity.pdbx_description
1 polymer ?
#
loop_
_entity_poly.entity_id
_entity_poly.type
_entity_poly.pdbx_seq_one_letter_code
_entity_poly.pdbx_strand_id
1 'polypeptide(L)'
;KVSSTSTNPLFDLDNQTTNGKNWRMQGESGDGAFTFKNATDNITAYQINTAGEFLGLDVSGNIILTGSVTASGGNSGNWNTAYGWGNHASAGYATSSSPWTTSGSDIYFNSGNVGIGLTSGFSEKLHVNGNIYCNDLNTADIKMSNERPNHPGNEIDGTHGTWTFQEGDQNMYLINRKSGKRYKLMLDEVE
;
A
#
# COMPACT_ATOMS: atom_id res chain seq x y z
N LYS A 1 -10.14 -34.25 51.30
CA LYS A 1 -11.31 -33.43 50.87
C LYS A 1 -11.40 -32.24 51.81
N VAL A 2 -11.18 -31.01 51.32
CA VAL A 2 -11.52 -29.80 52.06
C VAL A 2 -12.95 -29.45 51.64
N SER A 3 -13.86 -29.30 52.60
CA SER A 3 -15.27 -28.96 52.33
C SER A 3 -15.75 -27.97 53.37
N SER A 4 -16.46 -26.94 52.91
CA SER A 4 -17.09 -25.95 53.77
C SER A 4 -18.59 -25.90 53.46
N THR A 5 -19.39 -25.58 54.47
CA THR A 5 -20.80 -25.23 54.33
C THR A 5 -21.03 -23.73 54.24
N SER A 6 -19.96 -22.93 54.36
CA SER A 6 -19.99 -21.48 54.14
C SER A 6 -20.01 -21.16 52.65
N THR A 7 -20.64 -20.05 52.26
CA THR A 7 -20.41 -19.46 50.95
C THR A 7 -18.96 -19.00 50.84
N ASN A 8 -18.41 -19.09 49.64
CA ASN A 8 -17.07 -18.63 49.25
C ASN A 8 -15.90 -19.07 50.16
N PRO A 9 -15.71 -20.37 50.47
CA PRO A 9 -14.65 -20.81 51.38
C PRO A 9 -13.25 -20.36 50.94
N LEU A 10 -12.45 -19.97 51.93
CA LEU A 10 -11.08 -19.50 51.77
C LEU A 10 -10.09 -20.57 52.22
N PHE A 11 -8.99 -20.68 51.49
CA PHE A 11 -7.79 -21.41 51.91
C PHE A 11 -6.57 -20.51 51.74
N ASP A 12 -5.91 -20.20 52.85
CA ASP A 12 -4.81 -19.24 52.89
C ASP A 12 -3.48 -19.96 53.01
N LEU A 13 -2.56 -19.65 52.08
CA LEU A 13 -1.16 -20.05 52.13
C LEU A 13 -0.32 -18.84 52.54
N ASP A 14 0.13 -18.85 53.78
CA ASP A 14 0.98 -17.82 54.38
C ASP A 14 2.46 -18.13 54.07
N ASN A 15 3.04 -17.41 53.11
CA ASN A 15 4.47 -17.54 52.78
C ASN A 15 5.23 -16.30 53.26
N GLN A 16 5.61 -16.33 54.54
CA GLN A 16 6.24 -15.21 55.24
C GLN A 16 7.64 -14.83 54.74
N THR A 17 8.20 -15.53 53.75
CA THR A 17 9.58 -15.31 53.29
C THR A 17 9.70 -14.54 51.98
N THR A 18 8.63 -14.38 51.19
CA THR A 18 8.69 -13.71 49.87
C THR A 18 7.89 -12.40 49.88
N ASN A 19 8.55 -11.29 50.21
CA ASN A 19 7.97 -9.93 50.18
C ASN A 19 6.64 -9.78 50.96
N GLY A 20 6.37 -10.62 51.97
CA GLY A 20 5.15 -10.56 52.79
C GLY A 20 3.85 -10.84 52.02
N LYS A 21 3.93 -11.52 50.86
CA LYS A 21 2.74 -11.84 50.05
C LYS A 21 2.11 -13.15 50.49
N ASN A 22 0.83 -13.05 50.85
CA ASN A 22 0.00 -14.18 51.22
C ASN A 22 -0.96 -14.48 50.07
N TRP A 23 -1.21 -15.76 49.81
CA TRP A 23 -2.06 -16.19 48.70
C TRP A 23 -3.31 -16.84 49.25
N ARG A 24 -4.49 -16.38 48.81
CA ARG A 24 -5.77 -17.02 49.15
C ARG A 24 -6.34 -17.71 47.92
N MET A 25 -6.76 -18.95 48.10
CA MET A 25 -7.57 -19.68 47.14
C MET A 25 -9.03 -19.59 47.60
N GLN A 26 -9.92 -19.19 46.71
CA GLN A 26 -11.35 -19.06 47.00
C GLN A 26 -12.16 -19.82 45.97
N GLY A 27 -13.04 -20.70 46.44
CA GLY A 27 -14.11 -21.25 45.61
C GLY A 27 -15.33 -20.35 45.76
N GLU A 28 -15.72 -19.60 44.73
CA GLU A 28 -16.87 -18.69 44.82
C GLU A 28 -18.20 -19.48 44.71
N SER A 29 -19.19 -19.12 45.52
CA SER A 29 -20.57 -19.59 45.41
C SER A 29 -21.27 -18.82 44.29
N GLY A 30 -21.74 -19.54 43.27
CA GLY A 30 -22.24 -18.98 42.01
C GLY A 30 -21.74 -19.79 40.82
N ASP A 31 -21.27 -19.14 39.75
CA ASP A 31 -20.83 -19.73 38.48
C ASP A 31 -19.55 -20.61 38.54
N GLY A 32 -19.13 -20.98 39.76
CA GLY A 32 -18.07 -21.96 40.00
C GLY A 32 -16.64 -21.45 39.77
N ALA A 33 -16.43 -20.13 39.87
CA ALA A 33 -15.12 -19.53 39.74
C ALA A 33 -14.11 -20.07 40.76
N PHE A 34 -12.96 -20.53 40.28
CA PHE A 34 -11.80 -20.82 41.10
C PHE A 34 -10.81 -19.67 40.99
N THR A 35 -10.60 -18.94 42.10
CA THR A 35 -9.85 -17.69 42.09
C THR A 35 -8.65 -17.73 43.03
N PHE A 36 -7.52 -17.25 42.55
CA PHE A 36 -6.33 -16.95 43.35
C PHE A 36 -6.23 -15.44 43.54
N LYS A 37 -6.23 -15.01 44.79
CA LYS A 37 -6.18 -13.59 45.18
C LYS A 37 -4.98 -13.32 46.07
N ASN A 38 -4.46 -12.09 46.02
CA ASN A 38 -3.54 -11.62 47.04
C ASN A 38 -4.30 -11.41 48.36
N ALA A 39 -3.76 -11.95 49.45
CA ALA A 39 -4.44 -11.93 50.73
C ALA A 39 -4.43 -10.57 51.43
N THR A 40 -3.54 -9.67 51.03
CA THR A 40 -3.40 -8.35 51.66
C THR A 40 -4.39 -7.34 51.09
N ASP A 41 -4.61 -7.36 49.77
CA ASP A 41 -5.38 -6.34 49.03
C ASP A 41 -6.62 -6.90 48.31
N ASN A 42 -6.81 -8.22 48.32
CA ASN A 42 -7.93 -8.91 47.67
C ASN A 42 -7.99 -8.78 46.13
N ILE A 43 -6.89 -8.39 45.49
CA ILE A 43 -6.79 -8.31 44.03
C ILE A 43 -6.66 -9.71 43.42
N THR A 44 -7.42 -9.99 42.35
CA THR A 44 -7.36 -11.25 41.59
C THR A 44 -6.06 -11.35 40.79
N ALA A 45 -5.28 -12.40 41.02
CA ALA A 45 -4.08 -12.70 40.25
C ALA A 45 -4.31 -13.74 39.15
N TYR A 46 -5.25 -14.68 39.38
CA TYR A 46 -5.64 -15.70 38.41
C TYR A 46 -7.05 -16.21 38.73
N GLN A 47 -7.88 -16.42 37.72
CA GLN A 47 -9.23 -16.95 37.87
C GLN A 47 -9.54 -17.95 36.75
N ILE A 48 -10.22 -19.04 37.09
CA ILE A 48 -10.82 -19.98 36.14
C ILE A 48 -12.33 -19.98 36.40
N ASN A 49 -13.13 -19.41 35.50
CA ASN A 49 -14.59 -19.42 35.58
C ASN A 49 -15.16 -20.66 34.86
N THR A 50 -16.14 -21.34 35.45
CA THR A 50 -16.78 -22.52 34.84
C THR A 50 -18.14 -22.26 34.19
N ALA A 51 -18.68 -21.03 34.25
CA ALA A 51 -19.83 -20.65 33.45
C ALA A 51 -19.85 -19.14 33.18
N GLY A 52 -20.35 -18.74 32.02
CA GLY A 52 -20.88 -17.38 31.83
C GLY A 52 -19.96 -16.43 31.08
N GLU A 53 -19.11 -15.68 31.77
CA GLU A 53 -18.37 -14.57 31.16
C GLU A 53 -16.96 -14.48 31.74
N PHE A 54 -15.98 -14.40 30.83
CA PHE A 54 -14.52 -14.37 31.02
C PHE A 54 -13.82 -15.65 31.52
N LEU A 55 -13.30 -16.45 30.56
CA LEU A 55 -12.10 -17.29 30.70
C LEU A 55 -10.83 -16.45 30.43
N GLY A 56 -10.78 -15.20 30.90
CA GLY A 56 -9.68 -14.28 30.61
C GLY A 56 -8.62 -14.25 31.71
N LEU A 57 -7.41 -13.87 31.32
CA LEU A 57 -6.30 -13.62 32.23
C LEU A 57 -6.16 -12.10 32.43
N ASP A 58 -6.40 -11.59 33.64
CA ASP A 58 -6.13 -10.19 34.00
C ASP A 58 -4.69 -10.09 34.53
N VAL A 59 -3.80 -9.43 33.78
CA VAL A 59 -2.39 -9.28 34.12
C VAL A 59 -2.04 -7.80 34.12
N SER A 60 -1.62 -7.28 35.27
CA SER A 60 -1.14 -5.88 35.41
C SER A 60 0.26 -5.65 34.81
N GLY A 61 0.83 -6.63 34.11
CA GLY A 61 2.19 -6.64 33.58
C GLY A 61 2.31 -7.45 32.28
N ASN A 62 3.52 -7.89 31.95
CA ASN A 62 3.78 -8.57 30.68
C ASN A 62 3.31 -10.03 30.68
N ILE A 63 2.74 -10.48 29.56
CA ILE A 63 2.49 -11.90 29.26
C ILE A 63 3.62 -12.40 28.34
N ILE A 64 4.43 -13.36 28.79
CA ILE A 64 5.50 -13.98 28.00
C ILE A 64 5.04 -15.36 27.53
N LEU A 65 5.01 -15.60 26.22
CA LEU A 65 4.58 -16.88 25.63
C LEU A 65 5.65 -17.35 24.63
N THR A 66 6.01 -18.63 24.69
CA THR A 66 7.00 -19.24 23.78
C THR A 66 6.38 -19.73 22.47
N GLY A 67 5.06 -19.64 22.34
CA GLY A 67 4.28 -20.05 21.16
C GLY A 67 3.40 -18.93 20.62
N SER A 68 2.55 -19.27 19.66
CA SER A 68 1.67 -18.30 19.00
C SER A 68 0.53 -17.82 19.90
N VAL A 69 0.20 -16.53 19.79
CA VAL A 69 -1.04 -15.93 20.31
C VAL A 69 -2.03 -15.81 19.16
N THR A 70 -3.20 -16.45 19.28
CA THR A 70 -4.29 -16.33 18.30
C THR A 70 -5.43 -15.51 18.91
N ALA A 71 -5.75 -14.37 18.29
CA ALA A 71 -6.93 -13.57 18.62
C ALA A 71 -7.94 -13.64 17.46
N SER A 72 -9.04 -14.36 17.65
CA SER A 72 -10.12 -14.50 16.64
C SER A 72 -11.20 -13.41 16.74
N GLY A 73 -11.03 -12.46 17.67
CA GLY A 73 -11.93 -11.34 17.96
C GLY A 73 -11.49 -10.59 19.23
N GLY A 74 -11.97 -9.36 19.40
CA GLY A 74 -11.60 -8.47 20.51
C GLY A 74 -10.92 -7.18 20.03
N ASN A 75 -11.26 -6.05 20.65
CA ASN A 75 -10.68 -4.74 20.37
C ASN A 75 -9.57 -4.45 21.40
N SER A 76 -8.30 -4.48 21.01
CA SER A 76 -7.31 -3.71 21.76
C SER A 76 -7.64 -2.22 21.57
N GLY A 77 -7.70 -1.45 22.66
CA GLY A 77 -7.91 0.00 22.58
C GLY A 77 -6.91 0.71 21.66
N ASN A 78 -5.72 0.11 21.47
CA ASN A 78 -4.66 0.62 20.59
C ASN A 78 -4.69 0.04 19.16
N TRP A 79 -5.45 -1.03 18.88
CA TRP A 79 -5.62 -1.53 17.49
C TRP A 79 -6.46 -0.58 16.64
N ASN A 80 -7.38 0.14 17.29
CA ASN A 80 -8.20 1.19 16.66
C ASN A 80 -7.40 2.49 16.41
N THR A 81 -6.18 2.60 16.95
CA THR A 81 -5.25 3.73 16.74
C THR A 81 -4.23 3.42 15.63
N ALA A 82 -4.49 2.46 14.76
CA ALA A 82 -3.80 2.40 13.48
C ALA A 82 -4.32 3.55 12.62
N TYR A 83 -3.55 4.64 12.53
CA TYR A 83 -3.78 5.91 11.80
C TYR A 83 -4.52 5.79 10.46
N GLY A 84 -5.84 5.55 10.46
CA GLY A 84 -6.68 5.56 9.26
C GLY A 84 -6.42 4.43 8.24
N TRP A 85 -5.75 3.33 8.61
CA TRP A 85 -5.32 2.29 7.65
C TRP A 85 -6.29 1.10 7.49
N GLY A 86 -7.43 1.11 8.17
CA GLY A 86 -8.46 0.08 8.00
C GLY A 86 -8.03 -1.34 8.41
N ASN A 87 -8.65 -2.34 7.79
CA ASN A 87 -8.49 -3.77 8.12
C ASN A 87 -7.11 -4.32 7.68
N HIS A 88 -6.30 -4.80 8.64
CA HIS A 88 -4.95 -5.35 8.42
C HIS A 88 -4.91 -6.68 7.65
N ALA A 89 -6.03 -7.40 7.55
CA ALA A 89 -6.09 -8.64 6.77
C ALA A 89 -6.27 -8.38 5.25
N SER A 90 -6.64 -7.15 4.87
CA SER A 90 -6.88 -6.75 3.47
C SER A 90 -5.84 -5.76 2.95
N ALA A 91 -4.93 -5.28 3.79
CA ALA A 91 -3.84 -4.42 3.39
C ALA A 91 -2.78 -5.25 2.66
N GLY A 92 -2.98 -5.46 1.35
CA GLY A 92 -1.83 -5.62 0.47
C GLY A 92 -0.94 -4.41 0.69
N TYR A 93 0.20 -4.62 1.35
CA TYR A 93 1.22 -3.59 1.58
C TYR A 93 1.27 -2.69 0.36
N ALA A 94 1.10 -1.38 0.51
CA ALA A 94 1.27 -0.45 -0.60
C ALA A 94 2.68 -0.69 -1.16
N THR A 95 2.75 -1.45 -2.24
CA THR A 95 3.99 -1.97 -2.85
C THR A 95 4.53 -0.85 -3.71
N SER A 96 4.97 0.25 -3.07
CA SER A 96 5.29 1.53 -3.70
C SER A 96 4.12 2.11 -4.51
N SER A 97 3.80 3.38 -4.35
CA SER A 97 2.98 4.06 -5.34
C SER A 97 3.69 3.92 -6.69
N SER A 98 3.03 3.30 -7.66
CA SER A 98 3.55 3.24 -9.03
C SER A 98 3.94 4.67 -9.47
N PRO A 99 5.10 4.88 -10.11
CA PRO A 99 5.45 6.20 -10.66
C PRO A 99 4.42 6.65 -11.73
N TRP A 100 3.63 5.71 -12.23
CA TRP A 100 2.49 5.94 -13.11
C TRP A 100 1.25 6.22 -12.28
N THR A 101 0.67 7.40 -12.45
CA THR A 101 -0.68 7.68 -11.95
C THR A 101 -1.71 7.24 -12.99
N THR A 102 -2.86 6.74 -12.55
CA THR A 102 -4.03 6.45 -13.40
C THR A 102 -5.01 7.62 -13.46
N SER A 103 -4.59 8.79 -12.94
CA SER A 103 -5.32 10.06 -12.95
C SER A 103 -4.33 11.23 -12.74
N GLY A 104 -4.65 12.43 -13.25
CA GLY A 104 -3.77 13.61 -13.19
C GLY A 104 -2.91 13.81 -14.45
N SER A 105 -2.22 14.96 -14.54
CA SER A 105 -1.53 15.44 -15.76
C SER A 105 -0.02 15.23 -15.79
N ASP A 106 0.57 14.67 -14.72
CA ASP A 106 2.02 14.58 -14.59
C ASP A 106 2.61 13.47 -15.49
N ILE A 107 2.40 12.20 -15.11
CA ILE A 107 2.79 11.03 -15.91
C ILE A 107 1.63 10.03 -15.89
N TYR A 108 0.90 9.95 -17.01
CA TYR A 108 -0.33 9.18 -17.11
C TYR A 108 -0.16 7.94 -17.98
N PHE A 109 -0.37 6.75 -17.40
CA PHE A 109 -0.35 5.49 -18.12
C PHE A 109 -1.77 5.01 -18.43
N ASN A 110 -2.03 4.70 -19.70
CA ASN A 110 -3.32 4.15 -20.12
C ASN A 110 -3.11 3.07 -21.19
N SER A 111 -3.49 1.83 -20.85
CA SER A 111 -3.56 0.71 -21.81
C SER A 111 -2.28 0.51 -22.65
N GLY A 112 -1.11 0.71 -22.03
CA GLY A 112 0.19 0.56 -22.69
C GLY A 112 0.71 1.81 -23.42
N ASN A 113 0.07 2.96 -23.26
CA ASN A 113 0.55 4.28 -23.73
C ASN A 113 0.91 5.17 -22.53
N VAL A 114 1.87 6.08 -22.74
CA VAL A 114 2.35 7.05 -21.75
C VAL A 114 2.12 8.47 -22.25
N GLY A 115 1.42 9.27 -21.45
CA GLY A 115 1.25 10.71 -21.65
C GLY A 115 2.02 11.52 -20.61
N ILE A 116 2.66 12.60 -21.04
CA ILE A 116 3.29 13.60 -20.17
C ILE A 116 2.64 14.95 -20.44
N GLY A 117 2.06 15.58 -19.41
CA GLY A 117 1.32 16.83 -19.55
C GLY A 117 -0.09 16.67 -20.15
N LEU A 118 -0.66 15.46 -20.11
CA LEU A 118 -1.96 15.10 -20.69
C LEU A 118 -2.71 14.11 -19.78
N THR A 119 -4.02 14.28 -19.65
CA THR A 119 -4.91 13.40 -18.86
C THR A 119 -5.75 12.45 -19.72
N SER A 120 -5.79 12.66 -21.04
CA SER A 120 -6.59 11.86 -21.99
C SER A 120 -6.22 12.18 -23.44
N GLY A 121 -6.78 11.42 -24.40
CA GLY A 121 -6.82 11.83 -25.80
C GLY A 121 -5.54 11.62 -26.62
N PHE A 122 -4.60 10.81 -26.16
CA PHE A 122 -3.40 10.47 -26.92
C PHE A 122 -3.42 9.02 -27.44
N SER A 123 -3.18 8.89 -28.75
CA SER A 123 -3.15 7.61 -29.46
C SER A 123 -1.76 7.01 -29.59
N GLU A 124 -0.71 7.82 -29.40
CA GLU A 124 0.68 7.40 -29.51
C GLU A 124 1.17 6.68 -28.26
N LYS A 125 2.16 5.79 -28.45
CA LYS A 125 2.80 5.05 -27.35
C LYS A 125 3.45 5.97 -26.32
N LEU A 126 4.06 7.06 -26.79
CA LEU A 126 4.55 8.16 -25.97
C LEU A 126 4.05 9.47 -26.57
N HIS A 127 3.34 10.27 -25.77
CA HIS A 127 2.94 11.62 -26.14
C HIS A 127 3.40 12.61 -25.09
N VAL A 128 4.26 13.55 -25.50
CA VAL A 128 4.70 14.68 -24.68
C VAL A 128 3.97 15.93 -25.15
N ASN A 129 3.18 16.54 -24.29
CA ASN A 129 2.56 17.85 -24.56
C ASN A 129 3.51 18.97 -24.11
N GLY A 130 4.53 19.24 -24.93
CA GLY A 130 5.55 20.25 -24.66
C GLY A 130 6.88 19.94 -25.33
N ASN A 131 7.92 20.62 -24.88
CA ASN A 131 9.28 20.47 -25.42
C ASN A 131 9.97 19.21 -24.87
N ILE A 132 10.83 18.60 -25.68
CA ILE A 132 11.69 17.48 -25.28
C ILE A 132 13.14 18.00 -25.24
N TYR A 133 13.72 18.08 -24.05
CA TYR A 133 15.15 18.37 -23.87
C TYR A 133 15.91 17.05 -23.74
N CYS A 134 16.75 16.72 -24.71
CA CYS A 134 17.56 15.50 -24.74
C CYS A 134 18.95 15.79 -25.30
N ASN A 135 19.94 14.98 -24.92
CA ASN A 135 21.31 15.12 -25.43
C ASN A 135 21.39 14.70 -26.90
N ASP A 136 20.94 13.48 -27.19
CA ASP A 136 20.96 12.88 -28.52
C ASP A 136 19.60 12.25 -28.86
N LEU A 137 19.25 12.23 -30.15
CA LEU A 137 18.03 11.60 -30.66
C LEU A 137 18.42 10.46 -31.62
N ASN A 138 18.21 9.21 -31.19
CA ASN A 138 18.33 8.03 -32.04
C ASN A 138 16.93 7.55 -32.47
N THR A 139 16.67 7.57 -33.77
CA THR A 139 15.38 7.20 -34.36
C THR A 139 15.60 6.42 -35.64
N ALA A 140 14.72 5.46 -35.94
CA ALA A 140 14.66 4.87 -37.28
C ALA A 140 14.27 5.94 -38.32
N ASP A 141 13.17 6.66 -38.05
CA ASP A 141 12.67 7.76 -38.87
C ASP A 141 12.29 8.95 -37.99
N ILE A 142 12.34 10.15 -38.55
CA ILE A 142 11.71 11.34 -37.93
C ILE A 142 10.43 11.67 -38.70
N LYS A 143 9.29 11.49 -38.05
CA LYS A 143 7.97 11.82 -38.60
C LYS A 143 7.58 13.23 -38.20
N MET A 144 7.45 14.11 -39.19
CA MET A 144 7.05 15.50 -39.04
C MET A 144 5.63 15.65 -39.58
N SER A 145 4.63 15.47 -38.72
CA SER A 145 3.21 15.45 -39.12
C SER A 145 2.36 16.28 -38.18
N ASN A 146 1.43 17.04 -38.75
CA ASN A 146 0.36 17.71 -38.01
C ASN A 146 -1.03 17.11 -38.34
N GLU A 147 -1.10 15.94 -38.97
CA GLU A 147 -2.36 15.27 -39.38
C GLU A 147 -3.15 14.64 -38.22
N ARG A 148 -2.72 14.82 -36.97
CA ARG A 148 -3.46 14.23 -35.85
C ARG A 148 -4.86 14.86 -35.74
N PRO A 149 -5.89 14.11 -35.31
CA PRO A 149 -7.24 14.65 -35.17
C PRO A 149 -7.28 15.94 -34.33
N ASN A 150 -8.08 16.90 -34.76
CA ASN A 150 -8.28 18.20 -34.10
C ASN A 150 -7.02 19.07 -33.95
N HIS A 151 -5.95 18.79 -34.71
CA HIS A 151 -4.78 19.67 -34.74
C HIS A 151 -5.01 20.86 -35.70
N PRO A 152 -4.61 22.08 -35.32
CA PRO A 152 -4.61 23.20 -36.25
C PRO A 152 -3.65 22.96 -37.43
N GLY A 153 -3.92 23.62 -38.54
CA GLY A 153 -3.00 23.67 -39.67
C GLY A 153 -1.69 24.36 -39.29
N ASN A 154 -0.69 24.26 -40.17
CA ASN A 154 0.59 24.93 -39.96
C ASN A 154 0.45 26.46 -40.11
N GLU A 155 1.40 27.22 -39.55
CA GLU A 155 1.36 28.68 -39.52
C GLU A 155 1.67 29.36 -40.87
N ILE A 156 2.23 28.62 -41.83
CA ILE A 156 2.67 29.18 -43.12
C ILE A 156 1.49 29.38 -44.06
N ASP A 157 0.60 28.40 -44.18
CA ASP A 157 -0.52 28.42 -45.12
C ASP A 157 -1.82 27.80 -44.57
N GLY A 158 -1.85 27.41 -43.29
CA GLY A 158 -3.01 26.81 -42.65
C GLY A 158 -3.29 25.37 -43.08
N THR A 159 -2.44 24.76 -43.90
CA THR A 159 -2.64 23.37 -44.36
C THR A 159 -2.09 22.34 -43.38
N HIS A 160 -2.46 21.08 -43.57
CA HIS A 160 -1.85 19.95 -42.88
C HIS A 160 -0.88 19.22 -43.81
N GLY A 161 0.24 18.76 -43.25
CA GLY A 161 1.24 17.97 -43.92
C GLY A 161 1.73 16.82 -43.06
N THR A 162 2.21 15.78 -43.75
CA THR A 162 2.92 14.66 -43.13
C THR A 162 4.18 14.38 -43.95
N TRP A 163 5.32 14.57 -43.30
CA TRP A 163 6.64 14.38 -43.88
C TRP A 163 7.44 13.39 -43.04
N THR A 164 8.34 12.66 -43.68
CA THR A 164 9.24 11.74 -42.98
C THR A 164 10.66 11.97 -43.46
N PHE A 165 11.56 12.19 -42.51
CA PHE A 165 12.99 12.15 -42.73
C PHE A 165 13.47 10.70 -42.56
N GLN A 166 14.15 10.15 -43.55
CA GLN A 166 14.62 8.76 -43.56
C GLN A 166 16.05 8.68 -44.11
N GLU A 167 16.82 7.71 -43.59
CA GLU A 167 18.03 7.24 -44.25
C GLU A 167 17.69 6.29 -45.41
N GLY A 168 18.59 6.23 -46.38
CA GLY A 168 18.75 5.07 -47.23
C GLY A 168 20.24 4.74 -47.32
N ASP A 169 20.57 3.64 -48.00
CA ASP A 169 21.92 3.05 -48.03
C ASP A 169 23.09 4.02 -48.28
N GLN A 170 22.87 5.08 -49.07
CA GLN A 170 23.90 6.07 -49.38
C GLN A 170 23.51 7.53 -49.12
N ASN A 171 22.23 7.83 -48.89
CA ASN A 171 21.75 9.22 -48.88
C ASN A 171 20.58 9.39 -47.91
N MET A 172 20.38 10.63 -47.45
CA MET A 172 19.21 11.00 -46.66
C MET A 172 18.07 11.52 -47.55
N TYR A 173 16.84 11.27 -47.13
CA TYR A 173 15.63 11.63 -47.87
C TYR A 173 14.60 12.33 -46.99
N LEU A 174 13.87 13.27 -47.60
CA LEU A 174 12.66 13.87 -47.07
C LEU A 174 11.48 13.45 -47.95
N ILE A 175 10.49 12.79 -47.35
CA ILE A 175 9.35 12.19 -48.08
C ILE A 175 8.07 12.92 -47.68
N ASN A 176 7.36 13.47 -48.66
CA ASN A 176 6.01 13.97 -48.46
C ASN A 176 5.02 12.81 -48.53
N ARG A 177 4.45 12.40 -47.40
CA ARG A 177 3.55 11.26 -47.32
C ARG A 177 2.17 11.52 -47.94
N LYS A 178 1.78 12.79 -48.13
CA LYS A 178 0.52 13.15 -48.84
C LYS A 178 0.63 12.99 -50.35
N SER A 179 1.67 13.57 -50.95
CA SER A 179 1.86 13.58 -52.41
C SER A 179 2.63 12.36 -52.91
N GLY A 180 3.33 11.64 -52.03
CA GLY A 180 4.23 10.55 -52.38
C GLY A 180 5.59 11.00 -52.95
N LYS A 181 5.78 12.31 -53.17
CA LYS A 181 7.04 12.86 -53.66
C LYS A 181 8.16 12.68 -52.64
N ARG A 182 9.36 12.40 -53.14
CA ARG A 182 10.58 12.17 -52.35
C ARG A 182 11.65 13.14 -52.81
N TYR A 183 12.39 13.68 -51.86
CA TYR A 183 13.45 14.64 -52.10
C TYR A 183 14.72 14.10 -51.44
N LYS A 184 15.79 13.98 -52.21
CA LYS A 184 17.12 13.66 -51.69
C LYS A 184 17.72 14.90 -51.06
N LEU A 185 18.31 14.76 -49.88
CA LEU A 185 19.13 15.82 -49.30
C LEU A 185 20.48 15.85 -50.03
N MET A 186 20.82 17.02 -50.56
CA MET A 186 22.15 17.27 -51.10
C MET A 186 23.03 17.72 -49.94
N LEU A 187 24.04 16.91 -49.62
CA LEU A 187 24.99 17.15 -48.55
C LEU A 187 26.35 17.40 -49.18
N ASP A 188 27.04 18.43 -48.71
CA ASP A 188 28.45 18.64 -49.00
C ASP A 188 29.25 18.09 -47.83
N GLU A 189 30.23 17.23 -48.13
CA GLU A 189 31.18 16.75 -47.13
C GLU A 189 32.11 17.90 -46.73
N VAL A 190 32.33 18.05 -45.43
CA VAL A 190 33.21 19.08 -44.87
C VAL A 190 34.29 18.38 -44.06
N GLU A 191 35.56 18.72 -44.33
CA GLU A 191 36.75 18.22 -43.63
C GLU A 191 36.98 18.90 -42.27
#